data_AF-A0A1H1TVR0-F1
#
_entry.id   AF-A0A1H1TVR0-F1
#
_cell.length_a   1.000
_cell.length_b   1.000
_cell.length_c   1.000
_cell.angle_alpha   90.00
_cell.angle_beta   90.00
_cell.angle_gamma   90.00
#
_symmetry.space_group_name_H-M   'P 1'
#
loop_
_entity.id
_entity.type
_entity.pdbx_description
1 polymer ?
#
loop_
_entity_poly.entity_id
_entity_poly.type
_entity_poly.pdbx_seq_one_letter_code
_entity_poly.pdbx_strand_id
1 'polypeptide(L)' 'MKLISIKRETKTEGRFTKKMGVLQTNVTYIKKQFLSIPYKTLHKYRETYYGEVKDCEDCQLAR' A
#
# COMPACT_ATOMS: atom_id res chain seq x y z
N MET A 1 1.07 -28.36 -1.13
CA MET A 1 1.61 -26.99 -1.27
C MET A 1 0.68 -26.17 -2.15
N LYS A 2 0.33 -24.93 -1.80
CA LYS A 2 -0.50 -24.08 -2.65
C LYS A 2 0.38 -23.35 -3.67
N LEU A 3 0.08 -23.52 -4.96
CA LEU A 3 0.80 -22.85 -6.06
C LEU A 3 0.56 -21.33 -6.06
N ILE A 4 -0.65 -20.92 -5.66
CA ILE A 4 -1.07 -19.52 -5.57
C ILE A 4 -1.41 -19.20 -4.12
N SER A 5 -0.92 -18.08 -3.62
CA SER A 5 -1.24 -17.54 -2.29
C SER A 5 -1.50 -16.04 -2.33
N ILE A 6 -2.04 -15.52 -1.24
CA ILE A 6 -2.19 -14.07 -1.01
C ILE A 6 -1.37 -13.74 0.23
N LYS A 7 -0.51 -12.73 0.14
CA LYS A 7 0.29 -12.23 1.25
C LYS A 7 -0.02 -10.76 1.51
N ARG A 8 -0.23 -10.44 2.79
CA ARG A 8 -0.30 -9.08 3.30
C ARG A 8 1.06 -8.69 3.86
N GLU A 9 1.52 -7.49 3.50
CA GLU A 9 2.77 -6.93 4.02
C GLU A 9 2.57 -5.43 4.26
N THR A 10 2.92 -4.95 5.46
CA THR A 10 2.91 -3.52 5.78
C THR A 10 4.33 -3.00 5.78
N LYS A 11 4.57 -1.89 5.07
CA LYS A 11 5.87 -1.22 4.99
C LYS A 11 5.73 0.24 5.33
N THR A 12 6.69 0.79 6.05
CA THR A 12 6.79 2.24 6.24
C THR A 12 7.42 2.84 4.99
N GLU A 13 6.71 3.74 4.32
CA GLU A 13 7.15 4.40 3.08
C GLU A 13 7.07 5.92 3.23
N GLY A 14 8.06 6.63 2.69
CA GLY A 14 7.98 8.08 2.48
C GLY A 14 7.21 8.39 1.20
N ARG A 15 6.09 9.11 1.30
CA ARG A 15 5.27 9.54 0.16
C ARG A 15 5.32 11.05 0.02
N PHE A 16 5.96 11.53 -1.05
CA PHE A 16 6.02 12.95 -1.36
C PHE A 16 4.81 13.40 -2.19
N THR A 17 4.26 14.55 -1.85
CA THR A 17 3.32 15.29 -2.70
C THR A 17 3.64 16.78 -2.67
N LYS A 18 3.43 17.49 -3.79
CA LYS A 18 3.77 18.92 -3.89
C LYS A 18 3.03 19.79 -2.86
N LYS A 19 1.78 19.44 -2.52
CA LYS A 19 0.96 20.23 -1.59
C LYS A 19 1.29 19.98 -0.11
N MET A 20 1.80 18.79 0.24
CA MET A 20 1.93 18.38 1.65
C MET A 20 3.35 17.94 2.04
N GLY A 21 4.32 17.97 1.13
CA GLY A 21 5.67 17.49 1.40
C GLY A 21 5.73 15.96 1.53
N VAL A 22 6.67 15.47 2.33
CA VAL A 22 6.89 14.04 2.57
C VAL A 22 6.07 13.58 3.78
N LEU A 23 5.20 12.60 3.57
CA LEU A 23 4.55 11.85 4.65
C LEU A 23 5.23 10.48 4.81
N GLN A 24 5.81 10.22 5.98
CA GLN A 24 6.23 8.87 6.35
C GLN A 24 5.02 8.13 6.92
N THR A 25 4.55 7.08 6.24
CA THR A 25 3.31 6.38 6.61
C THR A 25 3.42 4.88 6.37
N ASN A 26 2.61 4.11 7.09
CA ASN A 26 2.44 2.69 6.85
C ASN A 26 1.58 2.45 5.61
N VAL A 27 2.10 1.63 4.71
CA VAL A 27 1.41 1.22 3.48
C VAL A 27 1.26 -0.30 3.53
N THR A 28 0.01 -0.75 3.50
CA THR A 28 -0.33 -2.18 3.47
C THR A 28 -0.55 -2.61 2.03
N TYR A 29 0.23 -3.60 1.60
CA TYR A 29 0.09 -4.27 0.32
C TYR A 29 -0.55 -5.63 0.50
N ILE A 30 -1.54 -5.93 -0.34
CA ILE A 30 -2.09 -7.27 -0.48
C ILE A 30 -1.68 -7.77 -1.87
N LYS A 31 -0.78 -8.75 -1.92
CA LYS A 31 -0.20 -9.25 -3.17
C LYS A 31 -0.57 -10.71 -3.40
N LYS A 32 -0.91 -11.04 -4.64
CA LYS A 32 -1.02 -12.40 -5.15
C LYS A 32 0.39 -12.91 -5.42
N GLN A 33 0.68 -14.12 -4.96
CA GLN A 33 1.98 -14.76 -5.11
C GLN A 33 1.82 -16.09 -5.83
N PHE A 34 2.82 -16.43 -6.64
CA PHE A 34 2.97 -17.74 -7.26
C PHE A 34 4.33 -18.30 -6.86
N LEU A 35 4.38 -19.51 -6.31
CA LEU A 35 5.61 -20.10 -5.74
C LEU A 35 6.36 -19.13 -4.81
N SER A 36 5.62 -18.45 -3.91
CA SER A 36 6.12 -17.43 -2.98
C SER A 36 6.64 -16.12 -3.60
N ILE A 37 6.64 -15.99 -4.93
CA ILE A 37 7.05 -14.78 -5.64
C ILE A 37 5.80 -13.91 -5.87
N PRO A 38 5.75 -12.66 -5.34
CA PRO A 38 4.64 -11.75 -5.60
C PRO A 38 4.67 -11.24 -7.05
N TYR A 39 3.54 -11.35 -7.76
CA TYR A 39 3.44 -10.93 -9.17
C TYR A 39 2.32 -9.92 -9.45
N LYS A 40 1.32 -9.81 -8.57
CA LYS A 40 0.21 -8.85 -8.74
C LYS A 40 -0.17 -8.24 -7.39
N THR A 41 -0.23 -6.91 -7.32
CA THR A 41 -0.87 -6.21 -6.20
C THR A 41 -2.37 -6.21 -6.44
N LEU A 42 -3.15 -6.67 -5.45
CA LEU A 42 -4.61 -6.72 -5.49
C LEU A 42 -5.21 -5.47 -4.84
N HIS A 43 -4.68 -5.10 -3.68
CA HIS A 43 -5.10 -3.92 -2.94
C HIS A 43 -3.90 -3.21 -2.34
N LYS A 44 -4.02 -1.89 -2.20
CA LYS A 44 -2.99 -1.04 -1.62
C LYS A 44 -3.62 0.02 -0.75
N TYR A 45 -3.40 -0.10 0.55
CA TYR A 45 -3.92 0.84 1.54
C TYR A 45 -2.79 1.66 2.14
N ARG A 46 -3.08 2.88 2.55
CA ARG A 46 -2.16 3.70 3.34
C ARG A 46 -2.85 4.29 4.55
N GLU A 47 -2.08 4.50 5.60
CA GLU A 47 -2.49 5.29 6.75
C GLU A 47 -2.39 6.80 6.41
N THR A 48 -3.42 7.55 6.81
CA THR A 48 -3.48 9.01 6.66
C THR A 48 -2.86 9.70 7.88
N TYR A 49 -2.67 11.02 7.80
CA TYR A 49 -2.20 11.82 8.94
C TYR A 49 -3.10 11.70 10.19
N TYR A 50 -4.38 11.38 10.00
CA TYR A 50 -5.35 11.25 11.08
C TYR A 50 -5.46 9.80 11.62
N GLY A 51 -4.60 8.89 11.18
CA GLY A 51 -4.63 7.47 11.57
C GLY A 51 -5.69 6.65 10.82
N GLU A 52 -6.44 7.24 9.89
CA GLU A 52 -7.40 6.50 9.07
C GLU A 52 -6.68 5.68 7.99
N VAL A 53 -7.12 4.45 7.74
CA VAL A 53 -6.63 3.63 6.64
C VAL A 53 -7.54 3.80 5.43
N LYS A 54 -6.97 4.25 4.30
CA LYS A 54 -7.70 4.48 3.04
C LYS A 54 -7.06 3.72 1.89
N ASP A 55 -7.84 3.44 0.86
CA ASP A 55 -7.26 3.02 -0.41
C ASP A 55 -6.34 4.14 -0.94
N CYS A 56 -5.21 3.74 -1.52
CA CYS A 56 -4.30 4.68 -2.13
C CYS A 56 -4.94 5.42 -3.32
N GLU A 57 -5.89 4.81 -4.02
CA GLU A 57 -6.60 5.43 -5.14
C GLU A 57 -7.57 6.54 -4.67
N ASP A 58 -8.14 6.39 -3.47
CA ASP A 58 -8.98 7.41 -2.83
C ASP A 58 -8.16 8.59 -2.28
N CYS A 59 -6.84 8.43 -2.16
CA CYS A 59 -5.94 9.43 -1.59
C CYS A 59 -5.44 10.44 -2.64
N GLN A 60 -6.36 11.18 -3.25
CA GLN A 60 -6.05 12.22 -4.24
C GLN A 60 -5.58 13.52 -3.56
N LEU A 61 -4.29 13.60 -3.27
CA LEU A 61 -3.68 14.78 -2.63
C LEU A 61 -3.27 15.89 -3.63
N ALA A 62 -3.29 15.61 -4.93
CA ALA A 62 -3.09 16.58 -6.00
C ALA A 62 -4.21 16.37 -7.04
N ARG A 63 -4.69 17.49 -7.58
CA ARG A 63 -5.67 17.54 -8.67
C ARG A 63 -4.95 17.91 -9.95
#